data_AF-A0A2N3B8E9-F1
#
_entry.id   AF-A0A2N3B8E9-F1
#
_cell.length_a   1.000
_cell.length_b   1.000
_cell.length_c   1.000
_cell.angle_alpha   90.00
_cell.angle_beta   90.00
_cell.angle_gamma   90.00
#
_symmetry.space_group_name_H-M   'P 1'
#
loop_
_entity.id
_entity.type
_entity.pdbx_description
1 polymer ?
#
loop_
_entity_poly.entity_id
_entity_poly.type
_entity_poly.pdbx_seq_one_letter_code
_entity_poly.pdbx_strand_id
1 'polypeptide(L)'
;MKMRVKMGTVVPKMGTVVHLEEIPGDYRAAMAMALRAELGSIHRAIKSAMRWTGASERTVKYWFAGERGPSGEHLVSLARHSDAVLIALLALADRLIVEEAEDRERR
;
A
#
# COMPACT_ATOMS: atom_id res chain seq x y z
N MET A 1 20.66 -13.98 -20.64
CA MET A 1 22.08 -13.59 -20.59
C MET A 1 22.21 -12.33 -19.72
N LYS A 2 23.25 -12.28 -18.88
CA LYS A 2 23.69 -11.18 -17.97
C LYS A 2 23.36 -9.76 -18.49
N MET A 3 22.67 -8.91 -17.70
CA MET A 3 23.17 -7.63 -17.13
C MET A 3 22.21 -6.47 -17.49
N ARG A 4 22.12 -5.32 -16.83
CA ARG A 4 22.65 -4.74 -15.57
C ARG A 4 21.82 -3.46 -15.41
N VAL A 5 21.11 -3.32 -14.29
CA VAL A 5 20.28 -2.14 -14.03
C VAL A 5 21.19 -0.97 -13.65
N LYS A 6 21.13 0.11 -14.44
CA LYS A 6 21.83 1.37 -14.15
C LYS A 6 20.83 2.31 -13.46
N MET A 7 21.15 2.62 -12.21
CA MET A 7 20.46 3.56 -11.31
C MET A 7 19.91 4.81 -12.02
N GLY A 8 18.63 5.10 -11.77
CA GLY A 8 17.96 6.30 -12.24
C GLY A 8 16.55 6.53 -11.67
N THR A 9 16.13 5.82 -10.62
CA THR A 9 15.01 6.24 -9.76
C THR A 9 15.40 5.84 -8.34
N VAL A 10 15.85 6.83 -7.58
CA VAL A 10 16.23 6.62 -6.18
C VAL A 10 14.94 6.51 -5.38
N VAL A 11 14.50 5.28 -5.15
CA VAL A 11 13.58 4.92 -4.04
C VAL A 11 14.46 4.44 -2.86
N PRO A 12 14.49 5.13 -1.71
CA PRO A 12 15.38 4.71 -0.62
C PRO A 12 14.84 3.47 0.14
N LYS A 13 15.50 2.35 -0.16
CA LYS A 13 15.96 1.24 0.70
C LYS A 13 15.01 0.38 1.54
N MET A 14 13.71 0.64 1.60
CA MET A 14 12.73 -0.34 2.11
C MET A 14 11.35 -0.11 1.46
N GLY A 15 11.33 -0.01 0.13
CA GLY A 15 10.09 0.20 -0.62
C GLY A 15 9.36 -1.12 -0.84
N THR A 16 8.23 -1.29 -0.15
CA THR A 16 7.25 -2.34 -0.35
C THR A 16 6.90 -2.49 -1.83
N VAL A 17 7.11 -3.67 -2.40
CA VAL A 17 6.60 -4.01 -3.74
C VAL A 17 5.12 -4.35 -3.58
N VAL A 18 4.25 -3.39 -3.90
CA VAL A 18 2.81 -3.65 -3.98
C VAL A 18 2.53 -4.15 -5.40
N HIS A 19 2.28 -5.45 -5.54
CA HIS A 19 1.88 -6.04 -6.82
C HIS A 19 0.46 -5.57 -7.17
N LEU A 20 0.37 -4.61 -8.09
CA LEU A 20 -0.88 -3.92 -8.45
C LEU A 20 -1.93 -4.87 -9.06
N GLU A 21 -1.47 -5.93 -9.73
CA GLU A 21 -2.33 -6.96 -10.35
C GLU A 21 -3.08 -7.83 -9.33
N GLU A 22 -2.67 -7.79 -8.05
CA GLU A 22 -3.24 -8.63 -6.99
C GLU A 22 -4.07 -7.83 -5.96
N ILE A 23 -4.31 -6.53 -6.17
CA ILE A 23 -5.10 -5.72 -5.23
C ILE A 23 -6.55 -6.24 -5.21
N PRO A 24 -7.06 -6.73 -4.07
CA PRO A 24 -8.44 -7.19 -3.97
C PRO A 24 -9.41 -6.04 -4.27
N GLY A 25 -10.49 -6.30 -5.02
CA GLY A 25 -11.55 -5.29 -5.26
C GLY A 25 -12.36 -4.93 -4.01
N ASP A 26 -12.29 -5.72 -2.93
CA ASP A 26 -12.92 -5.37 -1.65
C ASP A 26 -12.02 -4.42 -0.85
N TYR A 27 -12.59 -3.27 -0.46
CA TYR A 27 -11.89 -2.22 0.29
C TYR A 27 -11.19 -2.75 1.55
N ARG A 28 -11.82 -3.64 2.33
CA ARG A 28 -11.25 -4.11 3.59
C ARG A 28 -10.06 -5.02 3.33
N ALA A 29 -10.18 -5.91 2.35
CA ALA A 29 -9.11 -6.81 1.95
C ALA A 29 -7.90 -6.04 1.38
N ALA A 30 -8.14 -5.04 0.52
CA ALA A 30 -7.10 -4.18 -0.04
C ALA A 30 -6.35 -3.39 1.04
N MET A 31 -7.07 -2.79 1.99
CA MET A 31 -6.43 -2.06 3.09
C MET A 31 -5.64 -2.99 4.01
N ALA A 32 -6.17 -4.18 4.30
CA ALA A 32 -5.47 -5.19 5.08
C ALA A 32 -4.16 -5.61 4.40
N MET A 33 -4.20 -5.86 3.08
CA MET A 33 -3.03 -6.20 2.28
C MET A 33 -2.00 -5.07 2.28
N ALA A 34 -2.43 -3.83 1.99
CA ALA A 34 -1.55 -2.67 1.95
C ALA A 34 -0.83 -2.42 3.30
N LEU A 35 -1.57 -2.51 4.41
CA LEU A 35 -1.00 -2.35 5.75
C LEU A 35 0.02 -3.44 6.10
N ARG A 36 -0.24 -4.68 5.68
CA ARG A 36 0.69 -5.81 5.90
C ARG A 36 1.94 -5.68 5.04
N ALA A 37 1.77 -5.25 3.80
CA ALA A 37 2.86 -5.05 2.86
C ALA A 37 3.81 -3.96 3.38
N GLU A 38 3.26 -2.83 3.84
CA GLU A 38 4.06 -1.69 4.28
C GLU A 38 4.80 -1.91 5.61
N LEU A 39 4.09 -2.40 6.62
CA LEU A 39 4.58 -2.38 8.00
C LEU A 39 5.20 -3.70 8.43
N GLY A 40 5.04 -4.77 7.64
CA GLY A 40 5.60 -6.09 7.91
C GLY A 40 5.12 -6.70 9.22
N SER A 41 5.99 -6.75 10.24
CA SER A 41 5.71 -7.40 11.52
C SER A 41 4.44 -6.85 12.18
N ILE A 42 3.43 -7.72 12.35
CA ILE A 42 2.07 -7.39 12.80
C ILE A 42 2.07 -6.54 14.08
N HIS A 43 2.93 -6.84 15.05
CA HIS A 43 2.91 -6.13 16.33
C HIS A 43 3.42 -4.68 16.23
N ARG A 44 4.49 -4.46 15.48
CA ARG A 44 5.00 -3.09 15.20
C ARG A 44 4.04 -2.35 14.28
N ALA A 45 3.49 -3.03 13.29
CA ALA A 45 2.51 -2.50 12.35
C ALA A 45 1.28 -1.95 13.06
N ILE A 46 0.72 -2.72 14.01
CA ILE A 46 -0.43 -2.27 14.81
C ILE A 46 -0.09 -1.01 15.60
N LYS A 47 1.06 -0.96 16.29
CA LYS A 47 1.45 0.23 17.06
C LYS A 47 1.69 1.46 16.19
N SER A 48 2.32 1.30 15.02
CA SER A 48 2.51 2.39 14.06
C SER A 48 1.18 2.92 13.53
N ALA A 49 0.27 2.03 13.09
CA ALA A 49 -1.05 2.43 12.61
C ALA A 49 -1.87 3.12 13.70
N MET A 50 -1.81 2.66 14.95
CA MET A 50 -2.42 3.36 16.09
C MET A 50 -1.83 4.76 16.26
N ARG A 51 -0.50 4.90 16.21
CA ARG A 51 0.18 6.20 16.36
C ARG A 51 -0.18 7.18 15.24
N TRP A 52 -0.38 6.70 14.01
CA TRP A 52 -0.74 7.54 12.88
C TRP A 52 -2.20 7.97 12.90
N THR A 53 -3.09 7.10 13.36
CA THR A 53 -4.54 7.29 13.22
C THR A 53 -5.25 7.71 14.51
N GLY A 54 -4.63 7.50 15.68
CA GLY A 54 -5.28 7.65 16.98
C GLY A 54 -6.30 6.55 17.29
N ALA A 55 -6.47 5.56 16.41
CA ALA A 55 -7.45 4.50 16.58
C ALA A 55 -7.08 3.51 17.71
N SER A 56 -8.10 2.87 18.29
CA SER A 56 -7.90 1.83 19.29
C SER A 56 -7.18 0.61 18.69
N GLU A 57 -6.43 -0.12 19.53
CA GLU A 57 -5.73 -1.33 19.11
C GLU A 57 -6.68 -2.37 18.49
N ARG A 58 -7.90 -2.49 19.05
CA ARG A 58 -8.93 -3.39 18.53
C ARG A 58 -9.36 -3.00 17.12
N THR A 59 -9.58 -1.70 16.88
CA THR A 59 -9.97 -1.18 15.57
C THR A 59 -8.90 -1.47 14.53
N VAL A 60 -7.64 -1.21 14.87
CA VAL A 60 -6.50 -1.48 13.98
C VAL A 60 -6.39 -2.98 13.69
N LYS A 61 -6.52 -3.85 14.69
CA LYS A 61 -6.54 -5.31 14.50
C LYS A 61 -7.60 -5.76 13.51
N TYR A 62 -8.80 -5.16 13.53
CA TYR A 62 -9.83 -5.45 12.54
C TYR A 62 -9.46 -5.04 11.11
N TRP A 63 -8.71 -3.95 10.94
CA TRP A 63 -8.20 -3.56 9.63
C TRP A 63 -7.17 -4.56 9.12
N PHE A 64 -6.23 -4.98 9.96
CA PHE A 64 -5.24 -6.00 9.59
C PHE A 64 -5.89 -7.36 9.30
N ALA A 65 -6.99 -7.70 9.96
CA ALA A 65 -7.76 -8.91 9.69
C ALA A 65 -8.64 -8.83 8.44
N GLY A 66 -8.86 -7.64 7.87
CA GLY A 66 -9.80 -7.44 6.76
C GLY A 66 -11.28 -7.52 7.17
N GLU A 67 -11.58 -7.60 8.46
CA GLU A 67 -12.96 -7.67 8.98
C GLU A 67 -13.69 -6.33 8.85
N ARG A 68 -12.95 -5.22 9.02
CA ARG A 68 -13.47 -3.85 8.90
C ARG A 68 -12.46 -3.00 8.16
N GLY A 69 -12.95 -1.98 7.47
CA GLY A 69 -12.10 -0.99 6.83
C GLY A 69 -11.84 0.20 7.74
N PRO A 70 -10.75 0.95 7.53
CA PRO A 70 -10.59 2.26 8.17
C PRO A 70 -11.73 3.19 7.72
N SER A 71 -12.22 4.03 8.64
CA SER A 71 -13.15 5.11 8.27
C SER A 71 -12.40 6.19 7.47
N GLY A 72 -13.13 7.10 6.82
CA GLY A 72 -12.52 8.15 5.98
C GLY A 72 -11.41 8.93 6.69
N GLU A 73 -11.63 9.37 7.94
CA GLU A 73 -10.61 10.08 8.72
C GLU A 73 -9.36 9.22 8.97
N HIS A 74 -9.54 7.97 9.38
CA HIS A 74 -8.44 7.05 9.62
C HIS A 74 -7.70 6.71 8.33
N LEU A 75 -8.41 6.56 7.21
CA LEU A 75 -7.85 6.29 5.90
C LEU A 75 -6.97 7.46 5.44
N VAL A 76 -7.43 8.70 5.59
CA VAL A 76 -6.63 9.89 5.26
C VAL A 76 -5.35 9.94 6.08
N SER A 77 -5.43 9.63 7.38
CA SER A 77 -4.25 9.54 8.23
C SER A 77 -3.29 8.42 7.81
N LEU A 78 -3.80 7.24 7.45
CA LEU A 78 -2.97 6.14 6.94
C LEU A 78 -2.30 6.49 5.61
N ALA A 79 -3.05 7.03 4.64
CA ALA A 79 -2.54 7.41 3.32
C ALA A 79 -1.49 8.53 3.38
N ARG A 80 -1.52 9.37 4.42
CA ARG A 80 -0.48 10.39 4.68
C ARG A 80 0.86 9.77 5.08
N HIS A 81 0.84 8.57 5.64
CA HIS A 81 2.01 7.91 6.23
C HIS A 81 2.43 6.62 5.50
N SER A 82 1.61 6.09 4.58
CA SER A 82 1.85 4.85 3.86
C SER A 82 1.49 4.99 2.40
N ASP A 83 2.49 4.87 1.54
CA ASP A 83 2.33 4.90 0.08
C ASP A 83 1.53 3.68 -0.39
N ALA A 84 1.75 2.51 0.22
CA ALA A 84 0.99 1.30 -0.10
C ALA A 84 -0.52 1.47 0.11
N VAL A 85 -0.93 2.15 1.18
CA VAL A 85 -2.36 2.45 1.45
C VAL A 85 -2.92 3.42 0.41
N LEU A 86 -2.16 4.46 0.06
CA LEU A 86 -2.57 5.42 -0.97
C LEU A 86 -2.71 4.75 -2.34
N ILE A 87 -1.73 3.93 -2.73
CA ILE A 87 -1.75 3.17 -3.99
C ILE A 87 -2.96 2.24 -4.03
N ALA A 88 -3.21 1.46 -2.96
CA ALA A 88 -4.36 0.57 -2.90
C ALA A 88 -5.69 1.33 -3.01
N LEU A 89 -5.80 2.51 -2.38
CA LEU A 89 -6.97 3.36 -2.49
C LEU A 89 -7.19 3.88 -3.92
N LEU A 90 -6.12 4.34 -4.58
CA LEU A 90 -6.19 4.83 -5.95
C LEU A 90 -6.52 3.72 -6.95
N ALA A 91 -5.99 2.51 -6.73
CA ALA A 91 -6.30 1.33 -7.52
C ALA A 91 -7.79 0.96 -7.39
N LEU A 92 -8.31 0.90 -6.17
CA LEU A 92 -9.74 0.66 -5.92
C LEU A 92 -10.67 1.73 -6.51
N ALA A 93 -10.16 2.95 -6.66
CA ALA A 93 -10.90 4.05 -7.25
C ALA A 93 -10.81 4.06 -8.79
N ASP A 94 -10.10 3.11 -9.42
CA ASP A 94 -9.76 3.10 -10.84
C ASP A 94 -9.07 4.41 -11.30
N ARG A 95 -8.30 5.02 -10.39
CA ARG A 95 -7.57 6.28 -10.62
C ARG A 95 -6.06 6.11 -10.61
N LEU A 96 -5.58 4.88 -10.45
CA LEU A 96 -4.16 4.59 -10.55
C LEU A 96 -3.79 4.51 -12.04
N ILE A 97 -3.11 5.53 -12.54
CA ILE A 97 -2.53 5.52 -13.89
C ILE A 97 -1.17 4.85 -13.78
N VAL A 98 -1.08 3.59 -14.22
CA VAL A 98 0.19 2.91 -14.44
C VAL A 98 0.56 3.22 -15.88
N GLU A 99 1.51 4.11 -16.12
CA GLU A 99 1.98 4.34 -17.49
C GLU A 99 2.64 3.06 -18.00
N GLU A 100 1.94 2.34 -18.87
CA GLU A 100 2.51 1.26 -19.66
C GLU A 100 3.63 1.86 -20.50
N ALA A 101 4.86 1.38 -20.28
CA ALA A 101 6.01 1.76 -21.08
C ALA A 101 5.89 1.12 -22.48
N GLU A 102 4.92 1.56 -23.28
CA GLU A 102 4.93 1.35 -24.72
C GLU A 102 5.93 2.33 -25.38
N ASP A 103 6.51 1.90 -26.49
CA ASP A 103 7.43 2.65 -27.39
C ASP A 103 8.95 2.63 -27.13
N ARG A 104 9.55 1.43 -27.11
CA ARG A 104 10.96 1.29 -27.52
C ARG A 104 11.26 0.31 -28.65
N GLU A 105 10.26 -0.30 -29.29
CA GLU A 105 10.53 -1.35 -30.29
C GLU A 105 9.77 -1.23 -31.63
N ARG A 106 9.48 0.00 -32.07
CA ARG A 106 9.27 0.25 -33.51
C ARG A 106 10.29 1.25 -34.04
N ARG A 107 11.54 0.81 -34.10
CA ARG A 107 12.55 1.25 -35.06
C ARG A 107 13.15 0.03 -35.74
#